data_AF-A0AAW1FVT4-F1
#
_entry.id   AF-A0AAW1FVT4-F1
#
_cell.length_a   1.000
_cell.length_b   1.000
_cell.length_c   1.000
_cell.angle_alpha   90.00
_cell.angle_beta   90.00
_cell.angle_gamma   90.00
#
_symmetry.space_group_name_H-M   'P 1'
#
loop_
_entity.id
_entity.type
_entity.pdbx_description
1 polymer ?
#
loop_
_entity_poly.entity_id
_entity_poly.type
_entity_poly.pdbx_seq_one_letter_code
_entity_poly.pdbx_strand_id
1 'polypeptide(L)'
;MEETVRTLLQNQDSLEGPKVDPLDLMKAYKDKLLEEMWKQQDSLEGPTATAEMPASPEAGGGSDENSKDSNPLLERLRALEAENSALSMENDNQRKQYEHCLDEVANQVVQALLTQKDLKEECVKLRTRVFDLEQQNRILSVLFQQRVKMSTVPVSQVGTHGTMDANMH
;
A
#
# COMPACT_ATOMS: atom_id res chain seq x y z
N MET A 1 -10.72 4.91 11.83
CA MET A 1 -9.57 5.22 10.94
C MET A 1 -9.82 6.49 10.15
N GLU A 2 -10.96 6.63 9.49
CA GLU A 2 -11.29 7.84 8.71
C GLU A 2 -11.42 9.12 9.55
N GLU A 3 -11.98 9.05 10.76
CA GLU A 3 -12.09 10.22 11.64
C GLU A 3 -10.73 10.72 12.12
N THR A 4 -9.80 9.82 12.44
CA THR A 4 -8.43 10.18 12.86
C THR A 4 -7.68 10.90 11.75
N VAL A 5 -7.84 10.45 10.50
CA VAL A 5 -7.25 11.10 9.33
C VAL A 5 -7.86 12.47 9.09
N ARG A 6 -9.18 12.61 9.27
CA ARG A 6 -9.88 13.90 9.13
C ARG A 6 -9.37 14.94 10.14
N THR A 7 -9.20 14.54 11.40
CA THR A 7 -8.65 15.41 12.46
C THR A 7 -7.20 15.80 12.20
N LEU A 8 -6.37 14.88 11.69
CA LEU A 8 -4.96 15.16 11.36
C LEU A 8 -4.81 16.13 10.18
N LEU A 9 -5.68 16.02 9.17
CA LEU A 9 -5.71 16.95 8.04
C LEU A 9 -6.20 18.33 8.46
N GLN A 10 -7.26 18.39 9.28
CA GLN A 10 -7.84 19.66 9.74
C GLN A 10 -6.92 20.44 10.69
N ASN A 11 -6.05 19.74 11.43
CA ASN A 11 -5.03 20.37 12.27
C ASN A 11 -3.78 20.85 11.49
N GLN A 12 -3.62 20.42 10.24
CA GLN A 12 -2.46 20.80 9.42
C GLN A 12 -2.62 22.20 8.82
N ASP A 13 -3.85 22.63 8.57
CA ASP A 13 -4.17 23.94 7.97
C ASP A 13 -4.03 25.12 8.94
N SER A 14 -3.82 24.88 10.24
CA SER A 14 -3.80 25.92 11.29
C SER A 14 -2.40 26.23 11.87
N LEU A 15 -1.33 25.62 11.35
CA LEU A 15 0.04 25.87 11.81
C LEU A 15 0.66 27.09 11.11
N GLU A 16 0.05 28.26 11.30
CA GLU A 16 0.70 29.54 11.06
C GLU A 16 1.53 29.93 12.29
N GLY A 17 2.48 29.06 12.65
CA GLY A 17 3.56 29.37 13.59
C GLY A 17 4.66 30.15 12.87
N PRO A 18 5.59 30.80 13.60
CA PRO A 18 6.74 31.44 12.98
C PRO A 18 7.44 30.44 12.07
N LYS A 19 7.60 30.77 10.78
CA LYS A 19 8.39 29.99 9.81
C LYS A 19 9.86 30.01 10.22
N VAL A 20 10.21 29.27 11.26
CA VAL A 20 11.60 28.98 11.61
C VAL A 20 11.98 27.81 10.74
N ASP A 21 12.98 28.00 9.87
CA ASP A 21 13.55 26.93 9.08
C ASP A 21 13.95 25.78 10.03
N PRO A 22 13.55 24.52 9.79
CA PRO A 22 13.95 23.39 10.62
C PRO A 22 15.47 23.32 10.87
N LEU A 23 16.28 23.79 9.92
CA LEU A 23 17.72 23.93 10.08
C LEU A 23 18.12 25.02 11.09
N ASP A 24 17.45 26.17 11.08
CA ASP A 24 17.70 27.26 12.03
C ASP A 24 17.33 26.84 13.46
N LEU A 25 16.23 26.09 13.61
CA LEU A 25 15.84 25.54 14.90
C LEU A 25 16.89 24.53 15.41
N MET A 26 17.33 23.61 14.55
CA MET A 26 18.36 22.64 14.89
C MET A 26 19.70 23.30 15.23
N LYS A 27 20.05 24.37 14.52
CA LYS A 27 21.24 25.17 14.79
C LYS A 27 21.14 25.88 16.14
N ALA A 28 20.00 26.48 16.47
CA ALA A 28 19.77 27.12 17.76
C ALA A 28 19.86 26.13 18.93
N TYR A 29 19.31 24.92 18.78
CA TYR A 29 19.45 23.86 19.79
C TYR A 29 20.91 23.43 19.99
N LYS A 30 21.66 23.27 18.89
CA LYS A 30 23.09 22.94 18.94
C LYS A 30 23.91 24.04 19.61
N ASP A 31 23.67 25.30 19.24
CA ASP A 31 24.38 26.45 19.79
C ASP A 31 24.09 26.60 21.30
N LYS A 32 22.83 26.39 21.72
CA LYS A 32 22.45 26.40 23.15
C LYS A 32 23.10 25.26 23.94
N LEU A 33 23.20 24.07 23.35
CA LEU A 33 23.88 22.93 23.97
C LEU A 33 25.39 23.19 24.14
N LEU A 34 26.02 23.78 23.12
CA LEU A 34 27.42 24.20 23.19
C LEU A 34 27.64 25.24 24.29
N GLU A 35 26.76 26.22 24.40
CA GLU A 35 26.86 27.28 25.40
C GLU A 35 26.69 26.73 26.84
N GLU A 36 25.79 25.76 27.05
CA GLU A 36 25.68 25.04 28.32
C GLU A 36 26.95 24.25 28.64
N MET A 37 27.56 23.57 27.66
CA MET A 37 28.82 22.84 27.84
C MET A 37 29.98 23.78 28.20
N TRP A 38 30.11 24.90 27.49
CA TRP A 38 31.13 25.91 27.77
C TRP A 38 30.95 26.52 29.16
N LYS A 39 29.70 26.76 29.57
CA LYS A 39 29.39 27.29 30.89
C LYS A 39 29.70 26.30 32.03
N GLN A 40 29.54 24.99 31.80
CA GLN A 40 29.97 23.96 32.75
C GLN A 40 31.49 23.86 32.85
N GLN A 41 32.20 24.06 31.74
CA GLN A 41 33.66 24.03 31.72
C GLN A 41 34.26 25.25 32.44
N ASP A 42 33.74 26.45 32.16
CA ASP A 42 34.21 27.70 32.78
C ASP A 42 33.80 27.80 34.26
N SER A 43 32.69 27.17 34.66
CA SER A 43 32.30 27.04 36.07
C SER A 43 33.19 26.08 36.88
N LEU A 44 34.06 25.29 36.23
CA LEU A 44 34.99 24.36 36.88
C LEU A 44 36.46 24.81 36.83
N GLU A 45 36.80 25.83 36.02
CA GLU A 45 38.15 26.42 35.94
C GLU A 45 38.20 27.81 36.63
N GLY A 46 38.01 27.82 37.95
CA GLY A 46 38.55 28.90 38.80
C GLY A 46 40.09 28.85 38.83
N PRO A 47 40.79 29.98 39.03
CA PRO A 47 42.15 30.21 38.55
C PRO A 47 43.16 29.20 39.11
N THR A 48 43.88 28.54 38.20
CA THR A 48 45.09 27.77 38.49
C THR A 48 46.20 28.71 38.97
N ALA A 49 46.34 28.83 40.29
CA ALA A 49 47.53 29.40 40.90
C ALA A 49 47.92 28.60 42.16
N THR A 50 49.04 27.89 42.03
CA THR A 50 50.03 27.54 43.08
C THR A 50 49.58 26.70 44.28
N ALA A 51 50.08 25.46 44.30
CA ALA A 51 50.73 24.75 45.41
C ALA A 51 50.22 25.01 46.85
N GLU A 52 49.62 23.98 47.46
CA GLU A 52 50.02 23.31 48.72
C GLU A 52 48.80 22.60 49.37
N MET A 53 48.95 21.31 49.69
CA MET A 53 48.10 20.60 50.66
C MET A 53 48.39 21.14 52.08
N PRO A 54 47.39 21.22 52.98
CA PRO A 54 47.30 20.14 53.97
C PRO A 54 45.88 19.77 54.45
N ALA A 55 45.77 18.48 54.79
CA ALA A 55 44.99 17.82 55.86
C ALA A 55 43.53 18.25 56.18
N SER A 56 42.63 17.27 56.08
CA SER A 56 41.24 17.24 56.57
C SER A 56 41.08 17.58 58.07
N PRO A 57 39.86 17.95 58.51
CA PRO A 57 39.05 16.95 59.21
C PRO A 57 37.51 17.03 59.02
N GLU A 58 36.89 15.85 59.10
CA GLU A 58 35.60 15.51 59.71
C GLU A 58 34.28 16.20 59.26
N ALA A 59 33.43 15.35 58.69
CA ALA A 59 32.01 15.16 59.04
C ALA A 59 31.06 16.39 59.16
N GLY A 60 30.28 16.60 58.10
CA GLY A 60 28.90 17.07 58.17
C GLY A 60 28.20 16.49 56.93
N GLY A 61 27.30 15.50 57.04
CA GLY A 61 26.08 15.58 57.82
C GLY A 61 25.03 16.32 56.98
N GLY A 62 24.58 15.71 55.88
CA GLY A 62 23.58 16.30 55.00
C GLY A 62 23.45 15.59 53.65
N SER A 63 23.08 14.30 53.65
CA SER A 63 22.59 13.65 52.43
C SER A 63 21.71 12.43 52.72
N ASP A 64 20.79 12.54 53.70
CA ASP A 64 19.73 11.53 53.88
C ASP A 64 18.38 11.94 53.27
N GLU A 65 18.26 13.20 52.80
CA GLU A 65 17.08 13.68 52.06
C GLU A 65 17.06 13.14 50.61
N ASN A 66 18.22 13.12 49.92
CA ASN A 66 18.33 12.73 48.51
C ASN A 66 18.09 11.23 48.25
N SER A 67 18.24 10.38 49.28
CA SER A 67 18.04 8.93 49.19
C SER A 67 16.57 8.53 49.20
N LYS A 68 15.70 9.30 49.88
CA LYS A 68 14.26 9.02 49.94
C LYS A 68 13.52 9.49 48.70
N ASP A 69 13.90 10.62 48.11
CA ASP A 69 13.29 11.14 46.88
C ASP A 69 13.78 10.45 45.60
N SER A 70 14.97 9.84 45.62
CA SER A 70 15.46 9.03 44.51
C SER A 70 14.71 7.70 44.36
N ASN A 71 14.19 7.11 45.44
CA ASN A 71 13.42 5.87 45.39
C ASN A 71 12.13 5.94 44.52
N PRO A 72 11.21 6.91 44.69
CA PRO A 72 10.02 7.01 43.83
C PRO A 72 10.35 7.40 42.38
N LEU A 73 11.42 8.16 42.15
CA LEU A 73 11.91 8.48 40.81
C LEU A 73 12.46 7.24 40.10
N LEU A 74 13.21 6.39 40.81
CA LEU A 74 13.70 5.11 40.27
C LEU A 74 12.55 4.13 39.99
N GLU A 75 11.52 4.10 40.83
CA GLU A 75 10.34 3.28 40.58
C GLU A 75 9.55 3.76 39.36
N ARG A 76 9.37 5.08 39.21
CA ARG A 76 8.77 5.68 38.01
C ARG A 76 9.61 5.41 36.76
N LEU A 77 10.93 5.52 36.85
CA LEU A 77 11.83 5.22 35.73
C LEU A 77 11.67 3.76 35.30
N ARG A 78 11.67 2.82 36.25
CA ARG A 78 11.46 1.39 35.98
C ARG A 78 10.10 1.13 35.32
N ALA A 79 9.05 1.82 35.78
CA ALA A 79 7.72 1.71 35.18
C ALA A 79 7.71 2.22 33.72
N LEU A 80 8.34 3.36 33.46
CA LEU A 80 8.49 3.92 32.11
C LEU A 80 9.36 3.04 31.20
N GLU A 81 10.42 2.43 31.72
CA GLU A 81 11.25 1.47 30.98
C GLU A 81 10.46 0.23 30.59
N ALA A 82 9.63 -0.29 31.50
CA ALA A 82 8.74 -1.42 31.24
C ALA A 82 7.67 -1.07 30.19
N GLU A 83 7.07 0.12 30.29
CA GLU A 83 6.09 0.62 29.32
C GLU A 83 6.73 0.79 27.94
N ASN A 84 7.93 1.39 27.86
CA ASN A 84 8.66 1.58 26.61
C ASN A 84 9.01 0.22 25.96
N SER A 85 9.46 -0.75 26.76
CA SER A 85 9.70 -2.12 26.29
C SER A 85 8.44 -2.78 25.73
N ALA A 86 7.31 -2.67 26.45
CA ALA A 86 6.03 -3.19 25.98
C ALA A 86 5.57 -2.51 24.68
N LEU A 87 5.71 -1.18 24.59
CA LEU A 87 5.41 -0.41 23.38
C LEU A 87 6.32 -0.80 22.21
N SER A 88 7.61 -1.05 22.46
CA SER A 88 8.55 -1.52 21.44
C SER A 88 8.15 -2.89 20.91
N MET A 89 7.78 -3.82 21.79
CA MET A 89 7.30 -5.15 21.41
C MET A 89 6.01 -5.07 20.57
N GLU A 90 5.06 -4.22 20.96
CA GLU A 90 3.81 -4.02 20.21
C GLU A 90 4.08 -3.36 18.86
N ASN A 91 5.00 -2.39 18.78
CA ASN A 91 5.38 -1.79 17.50
C ASN A 91 5.98 -2.84 16.54
N ASP A 92 6.87 -3.70 17.05
CA ASP A 92 7.47 -4.78 16.26
C ASP A 92 6.42 -5.81 15.82
N ASN A 93 5.45 -6.12 16.68
CA ASN A 93 4.33 -7.00 16.34
C ASN A 93 3.46 -6.39 15.23
N GLN A 94 3.11 -5.11 15.33
CA GLN A 94 2.35 -4.39 14.31
C GLN A 94 3.09 -4.34 12.98
N ARG A 95 4.40 -4.05 12.99
CA ARG A 95 5.22 -4.07 11.77
C ARG A 95 5.15 -5.42 11.06
N LYS A 96 5.29 -6.53 11.80
CA LYS A 96 5.19 -7.89 11.25
C LYS A 96 3.80 -8.18 10.67
N GLN A 97 2.73 -7.74 11.35
CA GLN A 97 1.37 -7.90 10.85
C GLN A 97 1.13 -7.09 9.57
N TYR A 98 1.64 -5.86 9.50
CA TYR A 98 1.56 -5.05 8.29
C TYR A 98 2.34 -5.67 7.13
N GLU A 99 3.54 -6.19 7.39
CA GLU A 99 4.32 -6.91 6.38
C GLU A 99 3.55 -8.13 5.85
N HIS A 100 3.02 -8.97 6.74
CA HIS A 100 2.22 -10.14 6.36
C HIS A 100 0.95 -9.74 5.57
N CYS A 101 0.24 -8.70 6.01
CA CYS A 101 -0.95 -8.22 5.32
C CYS A 101 -0.62 -7.69 3.91
N LEU A 102 0.50 -6.98 3.75
CA LEU A 102 0.96 -6.53 2.45
C LEU A 102 1.29 -7.72 1.53
N ASP A 103 1.93 -8.76 2.04
CA ASP A 103 2.21 -9.98 1.28
C ASP A 103 0.93 -10.70 0.86
N GLU A 104 -0.05 -10.82 1.75
CA GLU A 104 -1.36 -11.40 1.43
C GLU A 104 -2.09 -10.61 0.34
N VAL A 105 -2.12 -9.29 0.45
CA VAL A 105 -2.75 -8.42 -0.56
C VAL A 105 -2.02 -8.55 -1.90
N ALA A 106 -0.69 -8.54 -1.90
CA ALA A 106 0.10 -8.74 -3.12
C ALA A 106 -0.21 -10.10 -3.78
N ASN A 107 -0.26 -11.17 -2.98
CA ASN A 107 -0.61 -12.50 -3.46
C ASN A 107 -2.02 -12.57 -4.05
N GLN A 108 -3.01 -11.98 -3.37
CA GLN A 108 -4.38 -11.91 -3.88
C GLN A 108 -4.47 -11.14 -5.20
N VAL A 109 -3.76 -10.00 -5.31
CA VAL A 109 -3.70 -9.22 -6.55
C VAL A 109 -3.08 -10.03 -7.68
N VAL A 110 -1.96 -10.72 -7.43
CA VAL A 110 -1.30 -11.58 -8.44
C VAL A 110 -2.24 -12.72 -8.90
N GLN A 111 -2.89 -13.41 -7.97
CA GLN A 111 -3.85 -14.49 -8.30
C GLN A 111 -5.03 -13.98 -9.13
N ALA A 112 -5.59 -12.81 -8.76
CA ALA A 112 -6.67 -12.18 -9.49
C ALA A 112 -6.25 -11.78 -10.91
N LEU A 113 -5.04 -11.23 -11.07
CA LEU A 113 -4.49 -10.88 -12.39
C LEU A 113 -4.26 -12.10 -13.28
N LEU A 114 -3.74 -13.20 -12.73
CA LEU A 114 -3.56 -14.45 -13.47
C LEU A 114 -4.91 -15.01 -13.92
N THR A 115 -5.89 -15.08 -13.01
CA THR A 115 -7.24 -15.55 -13.33
C THR A 115 -7.91 -14.65 -14.37
N GLN A 116 -7.74 -13.32 -14.26
CA GLN A 116 -8.25 -12.37 -15.25
C GLN A 116 -7.60 -12.60 -16.63
N LYS A 117 -6.30 -12.87 -16.68
CA LYS A 117 -5.58 -13.17 -17.92
C LYS A 117 -6.13 -14.44 -18.57
N ASP A 118 -6.33 -15.50 -17.79
CA ASP A 118 -6.84 -16.78 -18.29
C ASP A 118 -8.29 -16.65 -18.81
N LEU A 119 -9.16 -15.95 -18.08
CA LEU A 119 -10.54 -15.67 -18.53
C LEU A 119 -10.57 -14.87 -19.84
N LYS A 120 -9.67 -13.88 -20.00
CA LYS A 120 -9.54 -13.14 -21.27
C LYS A 120 -9.13 -14.04 -22.42
N GLU A 121 -8.22 -14.98 -22.18
CA GLU A 121 -7.79 -15.95 -23.18
C GLU A 121 -8.96 -16.87 -23.59
N GLU A 122 -9.71 -17.39 -22.61
CA GLU A 122 -10.91 -18.20 -22.87
C GLU A 122 -11.98 -17.43 -23.65
N CYS A 123 -12.19 -16.14 -23.35
CA CYS A 123 -13.10 -15.29 -24.13
C CYS A 123 -12.68 -15.19 -25.60
N VAL A 124 -11.38 -15.08 -25.88
CA VAL A 124 -10.86 -15.04 -27.26
C VAL A 124 -11.09 -16.38 -27.95
N LYS A 125 -10.77 -17.50 -27.29
CA LYS A 125 -11.01 -18.85 -27.84
C LYS A 125 -12.48 -19.06 -28.18
N LEU A 126 -13.37 -18.68 -27.26
CA LEU A 126 -14.80 -18.84 -27.46
C LEU A 126 -15.33 -17.95 -28.59
N ARG A 127 -14.83 -16.71 -28.70
CA ARG A 127 -15.18 -15.80 -29.81
C ARG A 127 -14.77 -16.37 -31.16
N THR A 128 -13.56 -16.91 -31.28
CA THR A 128 -13.10 -17.57 -32.50
C THR A 128 -13.98 -18.78 -32.81
N ARG A 129 -14.30 -19.60 -31.81
CA ARG A 129 -15.16 -20.77 -31.99
C ARG A 129 -16.57 -20.40 -32.46
N VAL A 130 -17.15 -19.34 -31.91
CA VAL A 130 -18.45 -18.80 -32.35
C VAL A 130 -18.38 -18.35 -33.81
N PHE A 131 -17.36 -17.57 -34.18
CA PHE A 131 -17.17 -17.12 -35.55
C PHE A 131 -17.07 -18.29 -36.54
N ASP A 132 -16.29 -19.32 -36.21
CA ASP A 132 -16.16 -20.51 -37.06
C ASP A 132 -17.49 -21.25 -37.21
N LEU A 133 -18.26 -21.40 -36.12
CA LEU A 133 -19.57 -22.04 -36.14
C LEU A 133 -20.60 -21.23 -36.95
N GLU A 134 -20.59 -19.91 -36.83
CA GLU A 134 -21.44 -19.02 -37.64
C GLU A 134 -21.10 -19.12 -39.13
N GLN A 135 -19.81 -19.17 -39.46
CA GLN A 135 -19.35 -19.36 -40.84
C GLN A 135 -19.80 -20.73 -41.38
N GLN A 136 -19.63 -21.81 -40.61
CA GLN A 136 -20.10 -23.15 -40.97
C GLN A 136 -21.61 -23.19 -41.20
N ASN A 137 -22.40 -22.58 -40.30
CA ASN A 137 -23.85 -22.48 -40.44
C ASN A 137 -24.27 -21.69 -41.68
N ARG A 138 -23.57 -20.61 -42.00
CA ARG A 138 -23.82 -19.83 -43.22
C ARG A 138 -23.58 -20.66 -44.48
N ILE A 139 -22.48 -21.40 -44.55
CA ILE A 139 -22.17 -22.28 -45.69
C ILE A 139 -23.25 -23.36 -45.84
N LEU A 140 -23.60 -24.04 -44.75
CA LEU A 140 -24.65 -25.07 -44.75
C LEU A 140 -26.00 -24.49 -45.22
N SER A 141 -26.36 -23.30 -44.76
CA SER A 141 -27.60 -22.62 -45.18
C SER A 141 -27.63 -22.34 -46.68
N VAL A 142 -26.50 -21.94 -47.27
CA VAL A 142 -26.38 -21.73 -48.73
C VAL A 142 -26.51 -23.05 -49.48
N LEU A 143 -25.81 -24.10 -49.05
CA LEU A 143 -25.88 -25.43 -49.67
C LEU A 143 -27.30 -26.00 -49.61
N PHE A 144 -28.00 -25.82 -48.48
CA PHE A 144 -29.39 -26.24 -48.33
C PHE A 144 -30.32 -25.47 -49.27
N GLN A 145 -30.20 -24.14 -49.33
CA GLN A 145 -30.99 -23.32 -50.26
C GLN A 145 -30.74 -23.70 -51.72
N GLN A 146 -29.48 -23.98 -52.10
CA GLN A 146 -29.16 -24.47 -53.45
C GLN A 146 -29.86 -25.80 -53.74
N ARG A 147 -29.79 -26.77 -52.82
CA ARG A 147 -30.45 -28.07 -52.97
C ARG A 147 -31.96 -27.94 -53.10
N VAL A 148 -32.59 -27.10 -52.26
CA VAL A 148 -34.04 -26.86 -52.33
C VAL A 148 -34.42 -26.21 -53.66
N LYS A 149 -33.71 -25.17 -54.09
CA LYS A 149 -33.97 -24.48 -55.37
C LYS A 149 -33.82 -25.42 -56.57
N MET A 150 -32.79 -26.28 -56.57
CA MET A 150 -32.59 -27.28 -57.62
C MET A 150 -33.69 -28.35 -57.63
N SER A 151 -34.23 -28.72 -56.46
CA SER A 151 -35.37 -29.65 -56.36
C SER A 151 -36.70 -29.03 -56.81
N THR A 152 -36.82 -27.70 -56.83
CA THR A 152 -38.04 -26.99 -57.25
C THR A 152 -38.02 -26.54 -58.72
N VAL A 153 -36.96 -26.83 -59.49
CA VAL A 153 -36.99 -26.59 -60.95
C VAL A 153 -38.01 -27.56 -61.55
N PRO A 154 -39.12 -27.08 -62.13
CA PRO A 154 -40.07 -27.97 -62.76
C PRO A 154 -39.40 -28.59 -63.98
N VAL A 155 -39.43 -29.93 -64.04
CA VAL A 155 -39.25 -30.68 -65.29
C VAL A 155 -40.38 -30.23 -66.22
N SER A 156 -40.12 -29.20 -67.02
CA SER A 156 -41.02 -28.72 -68.06
C SER A 156 -40.21 -28.54 -69.33
N GLN A 157 -39.70 -29.65 -69.85
CA GLN A 157 -39.40 -29.86 -71.27
C GLN A 157 -38.90 -31.29 -71.48
N VAL A 158 -39.81 -32.26 -71.34
CA VAL A 158 -39.68 -33.55 -72.01
C VAL A 158 -41.01 -33.77 -72.72
N GLY A 159 -40.93 -33.85 -74.05
CA GLY A 159 -42.06 -33.69 -74.95
C GLY A 159 -43.10 -34.81 -74.90
N THR A 160 -44.24 -34.53 -75.55
CA THR A 160 -45.07 -35.44 -76.37
C THR A 160 -46.46 -34.81 -76.55
N HIS A 161 -46.72 -34.24 -77.73
CA HIS A 161 -48.04 -34.12 -78.36
C HIS A 161 -47.75 -33.47 -79.73
N GLY A 162 -47.89 -34.15 -80.86
CA GLY A 162 -49.05 -34.94 -81.27
C GLY A 162 -49.60 -34.24 -82.50
N THR A 163 -49.34 -34.85 -83.66
CA THR A 163 -49.87 -34.56 -85.00
C THR A 163 -51.39 -34.37 -85.04
N MET A 164 -51.86 -33.76 -86.15
CA MET A 164 -53.26 -33.65 -86.65
C MET A 164 -54.07 -32.49 -86.01
N ASP A 165 -54.82 -31.62 -86.71
CA ASP A 165 -55.46 -31.71 -88.02
C ASP A 165 -55.91 -30.30 -88.52
N ALA A 166 -56.13 -30.23 -89.85
CA ALA A 166 -57.11 -29.42 -90.59
C ALA A 166 -57.20 -27.89 -90.38
N ASN A 167 -56.75 -27.13 -91.39
CA ASN A 167 -57.33 -25.81 -91.69
C ASN A 167 -58.14 -25.91 -92.99
N MET A 168 -59.45 -25.73 -92.81
CA MET A 168 -60.50 -25.76 -93.83
C MET A 168 -60.50 -24.43 -94.62
N HIS A 169 -61.02 -24.50 -95.84
CA HIS A 169 -61.21 -23.37 -96.76
C HIS A 169 -62.15 -22.30 -96.18
#